data_AF-A0A7X6NSM9-F1
#
_entry.id   AF-A0A7X6NSM9-F1
#
_cell.length_a   1.000
_cell.length_b   1.000
_cell.length_c   1.000
_cell.angle_alpha   90.00
_cell.angle_beta   90.00
_cell.angle_gamma   90.00
#
_symmetry.space_group_name_H-M   'P 1'
#
loop_
_entity.id
_entity.type
_entity.pdbx_description
1 polymer ?
#
loop_
_entity_poly.entity_id
_entity_poly.type
_entity_poly.pdbx_seq_one_letter_code
_entity_poly.pdbx_strand_id
1 'polypeptide(L)'
;MSLQRIHRYRSLEELTVSMAGRLAQRLAELQQQKDRVHLALTGGVTALALYESLATLVQATEIDPSRLELWWTNERYVPTTDQLRNATTALTVLARTMPFVASQVHPMPSSTGTMDADEAAYVYSKELGDTTFDICLLGLGSDGHVASIYPDHPSLPVQTETTLSVVGVTDAPTSPGDRITL
;
A
#
# COMPACT_ATOMS: atom_id res chain seq x y z
N MET A 1 17.49 -2.18 17.65
CA MET A 1 17.12 -0.75 17.46
C MET A 1 16.91 -0.52 15.97
N SER A 2 15.75 0.00 15.55
CA SER A 2 15.54 0.38 14.15
C SER A 2 16.36 1.65 13.85
N LEU A 3 17.08 1.66 12.73
CA LEU A 3 17.81 2.84 12.28
C LEU A 3 16.82 3.80 11.61
N GLN A 4 16.64 4.98 12.20
CA GLN A 4 15.86 6.05 11.59
C GLN A 4 16.74 6.85 10.62
N ARG A 5 16.24 7.09 9.41
CA ARG A 5 16.93 7.86 8.37
C ARG A 5 15.99 8.92 7.82
N ILE A 6 16.48 10.15 7.66
CA ILE A 6 15.74 11.26 7.06
C ILE A 6 16.48 11.68 5.79
N HIS A 7 15.79 11.56 4.66
CA HIS A 7 16.26 12.05 3.37
C HIS A 7 15.41 13.26 2.97
N ARG A 8 16.06 14.33 2.51
CA ARG A 8 15.41 15.56 2.10
C ARG A 8 15.72 15.82 0.63
N TYR A 9 14.71 16.21 -0.11
CA TYR A 9 14.75 16.46 -1.55
C TYR A 9 14.16 17.83 -1.83
N ARG A 10 14.53 18.44 -2.96
CA ARG A 10 14.12 19.81 -3.29
C ARG A 10 12.75 19.88 -3.96
N SER A 11 12.31 18.78 -4.56
CA SER A 11 11.03 18.67 -5.25
C SER A 11 10.42 17.27 -5.09
N LEU A 12 9.13 17.16 -5.40
CA LEU A 12 8.44 15.87 -5.47
C LEU A 12 9.10 14.94 -6.50
N GLU A 13 9.48 15.48 -7.66
CA GLU A 13 10.15 14.71 -8.72
C GLU A 13 11.48 14.13 -8.26
N GLU A 14 12.34 14.93 -7.60
CA GLU A 14 13.62 14.45 -7.08
C GLU A 14 13.40 13.36 -6.01
N LEU A 15 12.39 13.56 -5.15
CA LEU A 15 11.99 12.58 -4.15
C LEU A 15 11.57 11.27 -4.80
N THR A 16 10.65 11.29 -5.77
CA THR A 16 10.07 10.07 -6.34
C THR A 16 11.08 9.31 -7.17
N VAL A 17 11.93 9.99 -7.95
CA VAL A 17 13.01 9.35 -8.71
C VAL A 17 14.03 8.70 -7.77
N SER A 18 14.50 9.43 -6.75
CA SER A 18 15.48 8.90 -5.80
C SER A 18 14.93 7.74 -4.98
N MET A 19 13.68 7.87 -4.49
CA MET A 19 13.03 6.81 -3.72
C MET A 19 12.69 5.60 -4.56
N ALA A 20 12.32 5.76 -5.84
CA ALA A 20 12.10 4.65 -6.76
C ALA A 20 13.39 3.85 -6.96
N GLY A 21 14.53 4.51 -7.19
CA GLY A 21 15.83 3.83 -7.29
C GLY A 21 16.21 3.08 -6.02
N ARG A 22 15.97 3.67 -4.84
CA ARG A 22 16.22 3.01 -3.54
C ARG A 22 15.31 1.81 -3.32
N LEU A 23 14.03 1.96 -3.63
CA LEU A 23 13.05 0.87 -3.53
C LEU A 23 13.44 -0.27 -4.46
N ALA A 24 13.77 0.05 -5.71
CA ALA A 24 14.21 -0.91 -6.70
C ALA A 24 15.45 -1.70 -6.24
N GLN A 25 16.49 -0.99 -5.79
CA GLN A 25 17.68 -1.63 -5.24
C GLN A 25 17.34 -2.53 -4.06
N ARG A 26 16.50 -2.07 -3.13
CA ARG A 26 16.13 -2.84 -1.95
C ARG A 26 15.35 -4.11 -2.30
N LEU A 27 14.45 -4.03 -3.28
CA LEU A 27 13.70 -5.18 -3.78
C LEU A 27 14.65 -6.22 -4.41
N ALA A 28 15.61 -5.78 -5.24
CA ALA A 28 16.60 -6.68 -5.82
C ALA A 28 17.46 -7.38 -4.74
N GLU A 29 17.91 -6.64 -3.72
CA GLU A 29 18.64 -7.22 -2.58
C GLU A 29 17.82 -8.28 -1.82
N LEU A 30 16.52 -8.01 -1.60
CA LEU A 30 15.62 -8.95 -0.92
C LEU A 30 15.38 -10.20 -1.78
N GLN A 31 15.23 -10.06 -3.10
CA GLN A 31 15.06 -11.17 -4.03
C GLN A 31 16.31 -12.05 -4.17
N GLN A 32 17.49 -11.59 -3.75
CA GLN A 32 18.67 -12.45 -3.63
C GLN A 32 18.60 -13.36 -2.39
N GLN A 33 17.78 -13.03 -1.40
CA GLN A 33 17.72 -13.69 -0.09
C GLN A 33 16.44 -14.49 0.14
N LYS A 34 15.37 -14.16 -0.58
CA LYS A 34 14.02 -14.70 -0.38
C LYS A 34 13.37 -15.08 -1.70
N ASP A 35 12.63 -16.17 -1.72
CA ASP A 35 11.88 -16.59 -2.91
C ASP A 35 10.81 -15.57 -3.33
N ARG A 36 10.11 -15.01 -2.35
CA ARG A 36 9.09 -13.97 -2.50
C ARG A 36 9.43 -12.76 -1.65
N VAL A 37 9.06 -11.58 -2.11
CA VAL A 37 9.20 -10.32 -1.37
C VAL A 37 7.83 -9.67 -1.20
N HIS A 38 7.45 -9.41 0.05
CA HIS A 38 6.16 -8.83 0.39
C HIS A 38 6.26 -7.31 0.47
N LEU A 39 5.57 -6.62 -0.43
CA LEU A 39 5.54 -5.16 -0.54
C LEU A 39 4.13 -4.63 -0.27
N ALA A 40 3.96 -3.92 0.85
CA ALA A 40 2.72 -3.20 1.14
C ALA A 40 2.77 -1.78 0.55
N LEU A 41 1.81 -1.49 -0.32
CA LEU A 41 1.61 -0.23 -1.04
C LEU A 41 0.67 0.70 -0.26
N THR A 42 0.65 1.97 -0.66
CA THR A 42 -0.19 3.01 -0.06
C THR A 42 -0.83 3.84 -1.17
N GLY A 43 -1.94 4.49 -0.85
CA GLY A 43 -2.51 5.53 -1.69
C GLY A 43 -1.75 6.85 -1.63
N GLY A 44 -2.27 7.83 -2.38
CA GLY A 44 -1.83 9.21 -2.35
C GLY A 44 -1.01 9.63 -3.57
N VAL A 45 -1.02 10.93 -3.87
CA VAL A 45 -0.39 11.49 -5.08
C VAL A 45 1.12 11.25 -5.12
N THR A 46 1.80 11.34 -3.98
CA THR A 46 3.24 11.08 -3.88
C THR A 46 3.57 9.61 -4.12
N ALA A 47 2.75 8.70 -3.60
CA ALA A 47 2.93 7.27 -3.81
C ALA A 47 2.71 6.89 -5.28
N LEU A 48 1.69 7.46 -5.92
CA LEU A 48 1.43 7.23 -7.34
C LEU A 48 2.61 7.70 -8.22
N ALA A 49 3.14 8.90 -7.97
CA ALA A 49 4.32 9.42 -8.68
C ALA A 49 5.59 8.58 -8.41
N LEU A 50 5.73 8.02 -7.21
CA LEU A 50 6.76 7.03 -6.90
C LEU A 50 6.57 5.75 -7.74
N TYR A 51 5.35 5.24 -7.88
CA TYR A 51 5.05 4.05 -8.69
C TYR A 51 5.30 4.27 -10.17
N GLU A 52 4.99 5.47 -10.69
CA GLU A 52 5.34 5.86 -12.07
C GLU A 52 6.85 5.85 -12.28
N SER A 53 7.60 6.45 -11.35
CA SER A 53 9.06 6.46 -11.40
C SER A 53 9.64 5.04 -11.32
N LEU A 54 9.08 4.19 -10.44
CA LEU A 54 9.50 2.79 -10.28
C LEU A 54 9.22 1.98 -11.55
N ALA A 55 8.05 2.13 -12.16
CA ALA A 55 7.67 1.47 -13.41
C ALA A 55 8.65 1.80 -14.55
N THR A 56 9.09 3.06 -14.65
CA THR A 56 10.12 3.45 -15.63
C THR A 56 11.47 2.80 -15.33
N LEU A 57 11.88 2.76 -14.06
CA LEU A 57 13.21 2.24 -13.68
C LEU A 57 13.31 0.72 -13.76
N VAL A 58 12.22 -0.02 -13.51
CA VAL A 58 12.28 -1.48 -13.34
C VAL A 58 12.91 -2.21 -14.54
N GLN A 59 12.68 -1.68 -15.75
CA GLN A 59 13.21 -2.25 -16.99
C GLN A 59 14.74 -2.26 -17.06
N ALA A 60 15.39 -1.39 -16.29
CA ALA A 60 16.84 -1.28 -16.19
C ALA A 60 17.39 -1.94 -14.90
N THR A 61 16.57 -2.70 -14.17
CA THR A 61 16.94 -3.33 -12.90
C THR A 61 16.85 -4.85 -12.99
N GLU A 62 17.46 -5.55 -12.03
CA GLU A 62 17.40 -7.03 -11.93
C GLU A 62 16.17 -7.54 -11.16
N ILE A 63 15.18 -6.68 -10.89
CA ILE A 63 13.98 -7.06 -10.15
C ILE A 63 13.13 -7.99 -11.03
N ASP A 64 12.72 -9.11 -10.47
CA ASP A 64 11.72 -9.99 -11.05
C ASP A 64 10.34 -9.68 -10.47
N PRO A 65 9.43 -8.99 -11.19
CA PRO A 65 8.12 -8.62 -10.66
C PRO A 65 7.23 -9.83 -10.38
N SER A 66 7.51 -10.98 -10.99
CA SER A 66 6.76 -12.20 -10.75
C SER A 66 7.01 -12.80 -9.38
N ARG A 67 7.99 -12.28 -8.61
CA ARG A 67 8.39 -12.65 -7.24
C ARG A 67 7.96 -11.63 -6.18
N LEU A 68 7.13 -10.66 -6.55
CA LEU A 68 6.57 -9.68 -5.63
C LEU A 68 5.16 -10.09 -5.22
N GLU A 69 4.94 -10.12 -3.91
CA GLU A 69 3.61 -10.23 -3.30
C GLU A 69 3.15 -8.80 -2.95
N LEU A 70 2.14 -8.28 -3.64
CA LEU A 70 1.66 -6.91 -3.49
C LEU A 70 0.48 -6.84 -2.53
N TRP A 71 0.60 -5.99 -1.51
CA TRP A 71 -0.41 -5.74 -0.49
C TRP A 71 -0.74 -4.25 -0.44
N TRP A 72 -1.80 -3.86 0.26
CA TRP A 72 -2.15 -2.46 0.50
C TRP A 72 -2.29 -2.18 1.98
N THR A 73 -1.83 -1.01 2.41
CA THR A 73 -1.90 -0.56 3.79
C THR A 73 -3.27 0.03 4.14
N ASN A 74 -3.95 0.59 3.14
CA ASN A 74 -5.32 1.03 3.23
C ASN A 74 -6.00 1.07 1.86
N GLU A 75 -7.32 1.16 1.87
CA GLU A 75 -8.13 1.25 0.67
C GLU A 75 -9.40 2.06 0.89
N ARG A 76 -9.87 2.71 -0.17
CA ARG A 76 -11.20 3.32 -0.24
C ARG A 76 -12.20 2.20 -0.44
N TYR A 77 -13.17 2.04 0.46
CA TYR A 77 -14.21 1.03 0.33
C TYR A 77 -15.28 1.48 -0.66
N VAL A 78 -14.94 1.38 -1.94
CA VAL A 78 -15.76 1.80 -3.10
C VAL A 78 -15.82 0.67 -4.13
N PRO A 79 -16.65 0.77 -5.20
CA PRO A 79 -16.77 -0.32 -6.16
C PRO A 79 -15.45 -0.73 -6.83
N THR A 80 -15.34 -1.99 -7.27
CA THR A 80 -14.08 -2.54 -7.80
C THR A 80 -13.44 -1.72 -8.91
N THR A 81 -14.25 -1.14 -9.80
CA THR A 81 -13.79 -0.37 -10.97
C THR A 81 -13.59 1.11 -10.68
N ASP A 82 -13.82 1.55 -9.45
CA ASP A 82 -13.71 2.95 -9.07
C ASP A 82 -12.23 3.42 -9.11
N GLN A 83 -12.02 4.63 -9.63
CA GLN A 83 -10.70 5.24 -9.76
C GLN A 83 -10.18 5.82 -8.44
N LEU A 84 -11.02 5.91 -7.42
CA LEU A 84 -10.63 6.28 -6.06
C LEU A 84 -9.91 5.15 -5.33
N ARG A 85 -9.95 3.92 -5.86
CA ARG A 85 -9.21 2.79 -5.30
C ARG A 85 -7.69 2.97 -5.44
N ASN A 86 -7.00 2.78 -4.32
CA ASN A 86 -5.55 2.69 -4.26
C ASN A 86 -5.05 1.52 -5.11
N ALA A 87 -5.73 0.37 -5.08
CA ALA A 87 -5.35 -0.78 -5.90
C ALA A 87 -5.45 -0.49 -7.40
N THR A 88 -6.58 0.06 -7.85
CA THR A 88 -6.82 0.41 -9.25
C THR A 88 -5.74 1.35 -9.79
N THR A 89 -5.46 2.44 -9.07
CA THR A 89 -4.48 3.44 -9.52
C THR A 89 -3.05 2.91 -9.53
N ALA A 90 -2.62 2.21 -8.47
CA ALA A 90 -1.28 1.64 -8.41
C ALA A 90 -1.05 0.58 -9.51
N LEU A 91 -1.99 -0.36 -9.68
CA LEU A 91 -1.87 -1.41 -10.68
C LEU A 91 -1.90 -0.87 -12.11
N THR A 92 -2.72 0.15 -12.38
CA THR A 92 -2.78 0.81 -13.70
C THR A 92 -1.42 1.37 -14.13
N VAL A 93 -0.63 1.86 -13.18
CA VAL A 93 0.71 2.40 -13.45
C VAL A 93 1.74 1.28 -13.52
N LEU A 94 1.80 0.43 -12.50
CA LEU A 94 2.85 -0.58 -12.38
C LEU A 94 2.75 -1.64 -13.48
N ALA A 95 1.54 -2.11 -13.80
CA ALA A 95 1.33 -3.18 -14.78
C ALA A 95 1.72 -2.80 -16.23
N ARG A 96 2.01 -1.52 -16.50
CA ARG A 96 2.53 -1.07 -17.81
C ARG A 96 3.90 -1.67 -18.14
N THR A 97 4.67 -2.00 -17.11
CA THR A 97 6.08 -2.40 -17.23
C THR A 97 6.45 -3.61 -16.37
N MET A 98 5.63 -3.92 -15.36
CA MET A 98 5.82 -5.04 -14.46
C MET A 98 4.75 -6.12 -14.71
N PRO A 99 5.10 -7.28 -15.27
CA PRO A 99 4.18 -8.39 -15.38
C PRO A 99 3.96 -9.02 -13.99
N PHE A 100 2.80 -8.77 -13.40
CA PHE A 100 2.41 -9.39 -12.12
C PHE A 100 1.68 -10.70 -12.34
N VAL A 101 1.84 -11.62 -11.38
CA VAL A 101 1.00 -12.81 -11.28
C VAL A 101 -0.23 -12.44 -10.45
N ALA A 102 -1.43 -12.60 -11.00
CA ALA A 102 -2.66 -12.15 -10.34
C ALA A 102 -2.87 -12.75 -8.94
N SER A 103 -2.42 -13.98 -8.70
CA SER A 103 -2.51 -14.63 -7.38
C SER A 103 -1.53 -14.09 -6.34
N GLN A 104 -0.61 -13.19 -6.73
CA GLN A 104 0.36 -12.51 -5.87
C GLN A 104 0.00 -11.03 -5.67
N VAL A 105 -1.22 -10.65 -6.04
CA VAL A 105 -1.75 -9.29 -5.89
C VAL A 105 -2.94 -9.39 -4.97
N HIS A 106 -2.82 -8.79 -3.78
CA HIS A 106 -3.77 -8.88 -2.68
C HIS A 106 -4.42 -7.52 -2.42
N PRO A 107 -5.31 -7.04 -3.32
CA PRO A 107 -6.03 -5.80 -3.09
C PRO A 107 -7.02 -6.00 -1.92
N MET A 108 -7.15 -5.00 -1.06
CA MET A 108 -8.24 -5.01 -0.07
C MET A 108 -9.60 -5.14 -0.77
N PRO A 109 -10.62 -5.79 -0.17
CA PRO A 109 -11.91 -5.93 -0.82
C PRO A 109 -12.55 -4.58 -1.17
N SER A 110 -13.32 -4.56 -2.26
CA SER A 110 -14.09 -3.39 -2.70
C SER A 110 -15.50 -3.45 -2.14
N SER A 111 -16.32 -2.42 -2.29
CA SER A 111 -17.74 -2.49 -1.92
C SER A 111 -18.61 -3.33 -2.86
N THR A 112 -18.02 -3.92 -3.90
CA THR A 112 -18.73 -4.82 -4.82
C THR A 112 -18.72 -6.25 -4.28
N GLY A 113 -19.85 -6.69 -3.71
CA GLY A 113 -20.02 -8.09 -3.28
C GLY A 113 -19.66 -8.37 -1.82
N THR A 114 -19.46 -7.35 -0.99
CA THR A 114 -19.25 -7.40 0.47
C THR A 114 -20.30 -6.55 1.18
N MET A 115 -20.66 -6.86 2.44
CA MET A 115 -21.72 -6.13 3.15
C MET A 115 -21.25 -4.75 3.60
N ASP A 116 -20.12 -4.66 4.32
CA ASP A 116 -19.56 -3.41 4.87
C ASP A 116 -18.02 -3.45 5.00
N ALA A 117 -17.44 -2.33 5.44
CA ALA A 117 -16.00 -2.16 5.57
C ALA A 117 -15.37 -3.07 6.65
N ASP A 118 -16.11 -3.43 7.69
CA ASP A 118 -15.62 -4.30 8.77
C ASP A 118 -15.55 -5.76 8.30
N GLU A 119 -16.57 -6.23 7.59
CA GLU A 119 -16.54 -7.56 6.96
C GLU A 119 -15.40 -7.64 5.92
N ALA A 120 -15.24 -6.59 5.12
CA ALA A 120 -14.14 -6.50 4.16
C ALA A 120 -12.76 -6.52 4.84
N ALA A 121 -12.60 -5.83 5.97
CA ALA A 121 -11.39 -5.86 6.78
C ALA A 121 -11.13 -7.26 7.35
N TYR A 122 -12.16 -7.95 7.83
CA TYR A 122 -12.04 -9.33 8.30
C TYR A 122 -11.56 -10.28 7.21
N VAL A 123 -12.11 -10.18 5.99
CA VAL A 123 -11.67 -10.96 4.83
C VAL A 123 -10.20 -10.69 4.54
N TYR A 124 -9.79 -9.42 4.50
CA TYR A 124 -8.39 -9.06 4.25
C TYR A 124 -7.46 -9.56 5.36
N SER A 125 -7.88 -9.48 6.63
CA SER A 125 -7.12 -10.00 7.77
C SER A 125 -6.93 -11.52 7.68
N LYS A 126 -7.93 -12.26 7.20
CA LYS A 126 -7.81 -13.71 6.97
C LYS A 126 -6.85 -14.06 5.85
N GLU A 127 -6.87 -13.31 4.76
CA GLU A 127 -5.90 -13.48 3.67
C GLU A 127 -4.49 -13.11 4.13
N LEU A 128 -4.35 -12.04 4.90
CA LEU A 128 -3.07 -11.58 5.44
C LEU A 128 -2.44 -12.64 6.37
N GLY A 129 -3.23 -13.23 7.28
CA GLY A 129 -2.75 -14.24 8.22
C GLY A 129 -1.53 -13.75 9.02
N ASP A 130 -0.46 -14.54 9.02
CA ASP A 130 0.81 -14.24 9.69
C ASP A 130 1.84 -13.55 8.76
N THR A 131 1.39 -13.04 7.61
CA THR A 131 2.28 -12.42 6.62
C THR A 131 3.01 -11.22 7.23
N THR A 132 4.33 -11.20 7.06
CA THR A 132 5.18 -10.06 7.45
C THR A 132 5.69 -9.36 6.19
N PHE A 133 5.46 -8.05 6.10
CA PHE A 133 5.95 -7.26 4.97
C PHE A 133 7.46 -7.02 5.07
N ASP A 134 8.16 -7.18 3.95
CA ASP A 134 9.56 -6.78 3.82
C ASP A 134 9.70 -5.26 3.74
N ILE A 135 8.76 -4.64 3.04
CA ILE A 135 8.68 -3.19 2.86
C ILE A 135 7.21 -2.79 3.02
N CYS A 136 6.96 -1.85 3.94
CA CYS A 136 5.66 -1.20 4.11
C CYS A 136 5.82 0.27 3.75
N LEU A 137 5.17 0.69 2.66
CA LEU A 137 5.13 2.09 2.23
C LEU A 137 3.94 2.76 2.91
N LEU A 138 4.18 3.92 3.51
CA LEU A 138 3.16 4.75 4.14
C LEU A 138 3.21 6.17 3.59
N GLY A 139 2.04 6.69 3.22
CA GLY A 139 1.85 8.13 3.07
C GLY A 139 1.62 8.78 4.43
N LEU A 140 1.92 10.08 4.52
CA LEU A 140 1.61 10.90 5.68
C LEU A 140 0.68 12.04 5.26
N GLY A 141 -0.51 12.08 5.86
CA GLY A 141 -1.47 13.17 5.69
C GLY A 141 -0.99 14.47 6.33
N SER A 142 -1.58 15.60 5.91
CA SER A 142 -1.28 16.92 6.50
C SER A 142 -1.70 17.06 7.97
N ASP A 143 -2.65 16.24 8.39
CA ASP A 143 -3.10 16.04 9.78
C ASP A 143 -2.21 15.04 10.55
N GLY A 144 -1.29 14.35 9.88
CA GLY A 144 -0.43 13.33 10.48
C GLY A 144 -0.98 11.90 10.38
N HIS A 145 -2.11 11.66 9.72
CA HIS A 145 -2.61 10.30 9.53
C HIS A 145 -1.65 9.48 8.64
N VAL A 146 -1.58 8.18 8.91
CA VAL A 146 -0.96 7.18 8.03
C VAL A 146 -2.01 6.13 7.69
N ALA A 147 -1.95 5.53 6.50
CA ALA A 147 -2.98 4.59 6.04
C ALA A 147 -4.40 5.22 6.17
N SER A 148 -5.30 4.63 6.96
CA SER A 148 -6.54 5.31 7.41
C SER A 148 -6.67 5.33 8.93
N ILE A 149 -5.55 5.60 9.58
CA ILE A 149 -5.40 5.81 11.02
C ILE A 149 -5.34 7.31 11.29
N TYR A 150 -6.50 7.90 11.56
CA TYR A 150 -6.66 9.34 11.73
C TYR A 150 -6.47 9.76 13.19
N PRO A 151 -5.77 10.88 13.45
CA PRO A 151 -5.74 11.47 14.79
C PRO A 151 -7.15 11.78 15.29
N ASP A 152 -7.40 11.52 16.58
CA ASP A 152 -8.64 11.84 17.29
C ASP A 152 -9.93 11.25 16.67
N HIS A 153 -9.81 10.26 15.78
CA HIS A 153 -10.96 9.60 15.17
C HIS A 153 -11.49 8.45 16.03
N PRO A 154 -12.82 8.20 16.09
CA PRO A 154 -13.40 7.11 16.88
C PRO A 154 -12.89 5.70 16.54
N SER A 155 -12.30 5.49 15.36
CA SER A 155 -11.67 4.21 14.98
C SER A 155 -10.31 3.98 15.65
N LEU A 156 -9.65 5.02 16.15
CA LEU A 156 -8.27 4.94 16.66
C LEU A 156 -8.12 3.98 17.87
N PRO A 157 -9.03 3.95 18.86
CA PRO A 157 -8.96 2.95 19.94
C PRO A 157 -9.06 1.52 19.40
N VAL A 158 -9.94 1.26 18.42
CA VAL A 158 -10.06 -0.06 17.80
C VAL A 158 -8.74 -0.45 17.11
N GLN A 159 -8.08 0.50 16.45
CA GLN A 159 -6.81 0.31 15.76
C GLN A 159 -5.60 0.14 16.70
N THR A 160 -5.67 0.64 17.94
CA THR A 160 -4.53 0.68 18.87
C THR A 160 -4.66 -0.27 20.06
N GLU A 161 -5.87 -0.69 20.42
CA GLU A 161 -6.15 -1.48 21.62
C GLU A 161 -6.64 -2.90 21.32
N THR A 162 -6.96 -3.21 20.06
CA THR A 162 -7.37 -4.57 19.66
C THR A 162 -6.20 -5.37 19.11
N THR A 163 -6.40 -6.69 18.97
CA THR A 163 -5.46 -7.59 18.28
C THR A 163 -5.77 -7.71 16.78
N LEU A 164 -6.68 -6.89 16.25
CA LEU A 164 -7.03 -6.93 14.84
C LEU A 164 -5.89 -6.32 14.02
N SER A 165 -5.45 -7.02 12.97
CA SER A 165 -4.42 -6.52 12.05
C SER A 165 -4.98 -5.70 10.89
N VAL A 166 -6.31 -5.66 10.77
CA VAL A 166 -7.04 -4.89 9.75
C VAL A 166 -8.39 -4.51 10.34
N VAL A 167 -8.84 -3.29 10.13
CA VAL A 167 -10.15 -2.79 10.57
C VAL A 167 -10.87 -2.03 9.47
N GLY A 168 -12.20 -2.01 9.54
CA GLY A 168 -13.01 -1.05 8.79
C GLY A 168 -12.96 0.31 9.49
N VAL A 169 -13.08 1.37 8.71
CA VAL A 169 -13.27 2.73 9.22
C VAL A 169 -14.43 3.34 8.48
N THR A 170 -15.47 3.72 9.20
CA THR A 170 -16.58 4.52 8.68
C THR A 170 -16.36 5.99 9.01
N ASP A 171 -16.98 6.89 8.24
CA ASP A 171 -16.95 8.34 8.48
C ASP A 171 -15.54 8.97 8.52
N ALA A 172 -14.60 8.44 7.74
CA ALA A 172 -13.27 9.02 7.64
C ALA A 172 -13.34 10.53 7.27
N PRO A 173 -12.44 11.37 7.82
CA PRO A 173 -12.44 12.82 7.56
C PRO A 173 -12.25 13.21 6.09
N THR A 174 -11.82 12.25 5.24
CA THR A 174 -11.66 12.45 3.80
C THR A 174 -12.66 11.60 3.01
N SER A 175 -13.31 12.21 2.01
CA SER A 175 -14.24 11.50 1.14
C SER A 175 -13.54 10.49 0.22
N PRO A 176 -14.15 9.32 -0.06
CA PRO A 176 -15.38 8.76 0.53
C PRO A 176 -15.17 8.35 1.99
N GLY A 177 -16.19 8.30 2.85
CA GLY A 177 -16.00 8.06 4.30
C GLY A 177 -15.47 6.66 4.64
N ASP A 178 -15.88 5.63 3.89
CA ASP A 178 -15.56 4.26 4.26
C ASP A 178 -14.16 3.84 3.76
N ARG A 179 -13.41 3.16 4.63
CA ARG A 179 -12.05 2.67 4.41
C ARG A 179 -11.85 1.29 4.99
N ILE A 180 -10.85 0.60 4.46
CA ILE A 180 -10.21 -0.55 5.09
C ILE A 180 -8.77 -0.13 5.37
N THR A 181 -8.23 -0.48 6.54
CA THR A 181 -6.85 -0.15 6.92
C THR A 181 -6.24 -1.28 7.71
N LEU A 182 -4.94 -1.49 7.54
CA LEU A 182 -4.11 -2.18 8.52
C LEU A 182 -4.17 -1.47 9.88
#